data_AF-A0A7R9ZMD0-F1
#
_entry.id   AF-A0A7R9ZMD0-F1
#
_cell.length_a   1.000
_cell.length_b   1.000
_cell.length_c   1.000
_cell.angle_alpha   90.00
_cell.angle_beta   90.00
_cell.angle_gamma   90.00
#
_symmetry.space_group_name_H-M   'P 1'
#
loop_
_entity.id
_entity.type
_entity.pdbx_description
1 polymer ?
#
loop_
_entity_poly.entity_id
_entity_poly.type
_entity_poly.pdbx_seq_one_letter_code
_entity_poly.pdbx_strand_id
1 'polypeptide(L)'
;TTRRLLCAEWANSTAVEMDWNKLQKRSFLARLRSMGEGESDDDGEEVSGSLGSSTYQRFRSLLSRGQEKTRVLPKVEESPLEFFVTEGVERQIELGENLLEIVFPDISVDTDNETCPRCNFLLSDDDVVDGWKPGDSNEYTTSCPNCTQNFVPHFCVQSSSPTFIGSKGPSSPLMCERLSPWVLQKEIRSVMSDRGGIENLLSPTWREEEYKNSVLWWNFVLSCMRYRLPFSFILQGSFEQNLIAPMPQDDS
;
A
#
# COMPACT_ATOMS: atom_id res chain seq x y z
N THR A 1 -28.61 -2.56 28.30
CA THR A 1 -28.78 -1.46 27.33
C THR A 1 -27.54 -1.37 26.48
N THR A 2 -27.74 -1.48 25.18
CA THR A 2 -26.82 -2.01 24.17
C THR A 2 -25.86 -0.94 23.64
N ARG A 3 -24.55 -1.17 23.71
CA ARG A 3 -23.53 -0.52 22.88
C ARG A 3 -22.55 -1.59 22.37
N ARG A 4 -23.07 -2.41 21.46
CA ARG A 4 -22.29 -3.16 20.47
C ARG A 4 -22.89 -2.78 19.14
N LEU A 5 -22.04 -2.36 18.20
CA LEU A 5 -22.22 -2.16 16.75
C LEU A 5 -21.49 -0.87 16.34
N LEU A 6 -20.81 -0.92 15.18
CA LEU A 6 -19.98 0.10 14.51
C LEU A 6 -18.44 -0.05 14.61
N CYS A 7 -17.90 -1.27 14.61
CA CYS A 7 -16.44 -1.45 14.37
C CYS A 7 -16.10 -2.65 13.47
N ALA A 8 -17.08 -3.19 12.73
CA ALA A 8 -16.90 -4.38 11.89
C ALA A 8 -16.81 -4.07 10.39
N GLU A 9 -17.13 -2.86 9.95
CA GLU A 9 -17.24 -2.53 8.51
C GLU A 9 -15.92 -2.06 7.87
N TRP A 10 -14.96 -1.56 8.65
CA TRP A 10 -13.67 -1.10 8.11
C TRP A 10 -12.79 -2.23 7.55
N ALA A 11 -13.04 -3.48 7.96
CA ALA A 11 -12.28 -4.64 7.52
C ALA A 11 -12.89 -5.34 6.29
N ASN A 12 -14.07 -4.90 5.82
CA ASN A 12 -14.82 -5.57 4.75
C ASN A 12 -14.94 -4.73 3.46
N SER A 13 -14.21 -3.61 3.32
CA SER A 13 -14.31 -2.75 2.14
C SER A 13 -13.05 -2.84 1.28
N THR A 14 -13.24 -3.44 0.10
CA THR A 14 -12.53 -3.24 -1.18
C THR A 14 -11.33 -2.30 -1.11
N ALA A 15 -10.14 -2.86 -1.22
CA ALA A 15 -8.96 -2.07 -1.45
C ALA A 15 -8.87 -1.60 -2.91
N VAL A 16 -8.18 -0.49 -3.08
CA VAL A 16 -7.80 0.03 -4.38
C VAL A 16 -6.55 -0.73 -4.82
N GLU A 17 -6.52 -1.18 -6.06
CA GLU A 17 -5.32 -1.68 -6.74
C GLU A 17 -4.24 -0.58 -6.65
N MET A 18 -3.34 -0.72 -5.68
CA MET A 18 -2.24 0.20 -5.46
C MET A 18 -1.17 -0.11 -6.49
N ASP A 19 -1.09 0.73 -7.53
CA ASP A 19 0.06 0.71 -8.44
C ASP A 19 1.29 1.19 -7.65
N TRP A 20 2.05 0.25 -7.08
CA TRP A 20 3.26 0.49 -6.32
C TRP A 20 4.31 1.30 -7.13
N ASN A 21 4.26 1.27 -8.46
CA ASN A 21 5.09 2.11 -9.32
C ASN A 21 4.67 3.59 -9.30
N LYS A 22 3.45 3.94 -8.85
CA LYS A 22 3.03 5.33 -8.64
C LYS A 22 3.62 5.94 -7.38
N LEU A 23 3.97 5.15 -6.35
CA LEU A 23 4.74 5.66 -5.20
C LEU A 23 6.13 6.12 -5.67
N GLN A 24 6.81 5.33 -6.51
CA GLN A 24 8.07 5.73 -7.13
C GLN A 24 7.94 6.99 -8.01
N LYS A 25 6.81 7.16 -8.71
CA LYS A 25 6.56 8.34 -9.57
C LYS A 25 6.06 9.59 -8.82
N ARG A 26 5.62 9.44 -7.57
CA ARG A 26 5.12 10.54 -6.71
C ARG A 26 6.17 11.12 -5.76
N SER A 27 7.31 10.44 -5.60
CA SER A 27 8.50 10.93 -4.92
C SER A 27 8.71 12.42 -5.23
N PHE A 28 8.69 13.27 -4.21
CA PHE A 28 8.98 14.70 -4.33
C PHE A 28 10.34 14.93 -5.00
N LEU A 29 11.31 14.03 -4.80
CA LEU A 29 12.61 14.05 -5.46
C LEU A 29 12.51 13.74 -6.97
N ALA A 30 11.59 12.86 -7.39
CA ALA A 30 11.31 12.63 -8.81
C ALA A 30 10.62 13.85 -9.45
N ARG A 31 9.73 14.54 -8.72
CA ARG A 31 9.14 15.83 -9.15
C ARG A 31 10.17 16.95 -9.23
N LEU A 32 11.08 17.04 -8.27
CA LEU A 32 12.20 18.00 -8.31
C LEU A 32 13.15 17.69 -9.48
N ARG A 33 13.40 16.41 -9.76
CA ARG A 33 14.21 15.99 -10.91
C ARG A 33 13.54 16.37 -12.23
N SER A 34 12.21 16.20 -12.35
CA SER A 34 11.47 16.62 -13.55
C SER A 34 11.36 18.13 -13.70
N MET A 35 11.37 18.89 -12.59
CA MET A 35 11.42 20.36 -12.62
C MET A 35 12.82 20.89 -12.99
N GLY A 36 13.87 20.09 -12.84
CA GLY A 36 15.23 20.44 -13.24
C GLY A 36 15.55 20.22 -14.73
N GLU A 37 14.68 19.54 -15.48
CA GLU A 37 14.88 19.24 -16.92
C GLU A 37 14.03 20.11 -17.86
N GLY A 38 13.33 21.13 -17.32
CA GLY A 38 12.40 21.98 -18.07
C GLY A 38 12.84 23.43 -18.20
N GLU A 39 14.05 23.70 -18.71
CA GLU A 39 14.43 25.05 -19.14
C GLU A 39 15.53 24.99 -20.23
N SER A 40 15.09 24.85 -21.48
CA SER A 40 15.81 25.39 -22.64
C SER A 40 14.80 25.65 -23.78
N ASP A 41 14.26 26.86 -23.82
CA ASP A 41 13.63 27.43 -25.01
C ASP A 41 14.73 27.75 -26.05
N ASP A 42 14.50 27.46 -27.34
CA ASP A 42 14.45 28.47 -28.41
C ASP A 42 14.06 27.85 -29.77
N ASP A 43 13.40 28.69 -30.56
CA ASP A 43 12.49 28.47 -31.68
C ASP A 43 13.09 28.04 -33.03
N GLY A 44 12.22 27.58 -33.96
CA GLY A 44 12.57 27.49 -35.39
C GLY A 44 11.56 26.80 -36.33
N GLU A 45 10.58 27.57 -36.80
CA GLU A 45 9.85 27.59 -38.10
C GLU A 45 9.45 26.32 -38.90
N GLU A 46 8.24 26.40 -39.46
CA GLU A 46 7.53 25.49 -40.37
C GLU A 46 8.21 25.26 -41.74
N VAL A 47 8.11 24.04 -42.30
CA VAL A 47 7.88 23.81 -43.75
C VAL A 47 7.07 22.51 -43.99
N SER A 48 6.04 22.65 -44.82
CA SER A 48 5.17 21.61 -45.38
C SER A 48 5.86 20.56 -46.28
N GLY A 49 5.39 19.31 -46.26
CA GLY A 49 5.75 18.30 -47.26
C GLY A 49 4.99 16.98 -47.15
N SER A 50 3.99 16.80 -48.02
CA SER A 50 3.24 15.55 -48.25
C SER A 50 4.12 14.45 -48.85
N LEU A 51 3.99 13.17 -48.42
CA LEU A 51 3.79 11.99 -49.30
C LEU A 51 3.73 10.64 -48.54
N GLY A 52 2.62 9.92 -48.73
CA GLY A 52 2.49 8.45 -48.79
C GLY A 52 2.68 7.64 -47.50
N SER A 53 2.07 6.48 -47.28
CA SER A 53 1.06 5.68 -47.96
C SER A 53 0.82 4.46 -47.06
N SER A 54 -0.44 4.00 -46.93
CA SER A 54 -0.81 2.58 -46.76
C SER A 54 -0.39 1.90 -45.43
N THR A 55 -1.26 1.22 -44.67
CA THR A 55 -2.03 0.06 -45.14
C THR A 55 -3.09 -0.37 -44.09
N TYR A 56 -4.29 -0.72 -44.59
CA TYR A 56 -5.36 -1.51 -43.98
C TYR A 56 -6.28 -0.90 -42.90
N GLN A 57 -7.23 -0.09 -43.37
CA GLN A 57 -8.64 -0.39 -43.12
C GLN A 57 -9.19 -1.15 -44.34
N ARG A 58 -9.87 -2.29 -44.16
CA ARG A 58 -11.03 -2.68 -44.99
C ARG A 58 -11.80 -3.90 -44.45
N PHE A 59 -13.06 -3.62 -44.07
CA PHE A 59 -14.29 -4.39 -44.30
C PHE A 59 -14.43 -5.83 -43.75
N ARG A 60 -15.49 -6.09 -42.98
CA ARG A 60 -16.84 -6.35 -43.51
C ARG A 60 -17.91 -6.39 -42.42
N SER A 61 -19.01 -5.71 -42.72
CA SER A 61 -20.32 -5.83 -42.10
C SER A 61 -21.10 -7.01 -42.67
N LEU A 62 -22.03 -7.52 -41.84
CA LEU A 62 -23.23 -8.32 -42.16
C LEU A 62 -23.04 -9.83 -42.35
N LEU A 63 -23.53 -10.60 -41.37
CA LEU A 63 -24.56 -11.61 -41.58
C LEU A 63 -25.41 -11.77 -40.29
N SER A 64 -26.67 -12.09 -40.54
CA SER A 64 -27.84 -11.87 -39.70
C SER A 64 -28.27 -13.07 -38.85
N ARG A 65 -29.00 -12.75 -37.78
CA ARG A 65 -30.16 -13.49 -37.21
C ARG A 65 -29.93 -14.94 -36.75
N GLY A 66 -29.77 -15.08 -35.45
CA GLY A 66 -30.24 -16.22 -34.66
C GLY A 66 -30.65 -15.71 -33.27
N GLN A 67 -31.96 -15.68 -33.00
CA GLN A 67 -32.50 -15.35 -31.68
C GLN A 67 -32.24 -16.52 -30.73
N GLU A 68 -31.57 -16.28 -29.61
CA GLU A 68 -31.82 -17.03 -28.38
C GLU A 68 -31.62 -16.12 -27.17
N LYS A 69 -32.68 -16.01 -26.36
CA LYS A 69 -32.78 -15.16 -25.19
C LYS A 69 -31.98 -15.78 -24.05
N THR A 70 -30.77 -15.28 -23.81
CA THR A 70 -30.14 -15.41 -22.50
C THR A 70 -30.18 -14.04 -21.86
N ARG A 71 -30.98 -13.90 -20.79
CA ARG A 71 -30.96 -12.71 -19.93
C ARG A 71 -29.58 -12.62 -19.29
N VAL A 72 -28.70 -11.84 -19.92
CA VAL A 72 -27.47 -11.38 -19.30
C VAL A 72 -27.90 -10.40 -18.21
N LEU A 73 -27.79 -10.82 -16.95
CA LEU A 73 -27.82 -9.91 -15.82
C LEU A 73 -26.77 -8.83 -16.09
N PRO A 74 -27.08 -7.54 -15.89
CA PRO A 74 -26.07 -6.49 -16.02
C PRO A 74 -24.94 -6.87 -15.05
N LYS A 75 -23.76 -7.13 -15.64
CA LYS A 75 -22.53 -7.25 -14.89
C LYS A 75 -22.42 -5.91 -14.16
N VAL A 76 -22.63 -5.92 -12.85
CA VAL A 76 -22.32 -4.79 -12.00
C VAL A 76 -20.81 -4.61 -12.19
N GLU A 77 -20.43 -3.64 -13.01
CA GLU A 77 -19.08 -3.08 -12.92
C GLU A 77 -18.99 -2.56 -11.50
N GLU A 78 -18.35 -3.35 -10.63
CA GLU A 78 -17.87 -2.86 -9.36
C GLU A 78 -16.89 -1.75 -9.70
N SER A 79 -17.41 -0.52 -9.76
CA SER A 79 -16.59 0.68 -9.80
C SER A 79 -15.65 0.57 -8.61
N PRO A 80 -14.32 0.70 -8.80
CA PRO A 80 -13.38 0.73 -7.69
C PRO A 80 -13.89 1.75 -6.69
N LEU A 81 -14.20 1.32 -5.47
CA LEU A 81 -14.63 2.23 -4.41
C LEU A 81 -13.42 3.11 -4.10
N GLU A 82 -13.39 4.29 -4.71
CA GLU A 82 -12.34 5.28 -4.52
C GLU A 82 -12.44 5.74 -3.05
N PHE A 83 -11.40 5.49 -2.26
CA PHE A 83 -11.36 6.00 -0.88
C PHE A 83 -11.34 7.53 -0.92
N PHE A 84 -12.47 8.14 -0.55
CA PHE A 84 -12.56 9.59 -0.40
C PHE A 84 -11.89 10.00 0.91
N VAL A 85 -10.67 10.51 0.82
CA VAL A 85 -9.99 11.22 1.91
C VAL A 85 -10.22 12.71 1.77
N THR A 86 -10.31 13.43 2.89
CA THR A 86 -10.31 14.90 2.85
C THR A 86 -8.92 15.40 2.41
N GLU A 87 -8.86 16.58 1.79
CA GLU A 87 -7.59 17.23 1.41
C GLU A 87 -6.61 17.33 2.60
N GLY A 88 -7.13 17.58 3.81
CA GLY A 88 -6.31 17.62 5.03
C GLY A 88 -5.66 16.27 5.35
N VAL A 89 -6.41 15.17 5.22
CA VAL A 89 -5.92 13.81 5.42
C VAL A 89 -4.95 13.41 4.32
N GLU A 90 -5.24 13.74 3.06
CA GLU A 90 -4.36 13.48 1.92
C GLU A 90 -2.99 14.13 2.11
N ARG A 91 -2.93 15.40 2.50
CA ARG A 91 -1.66 16.08 2.82
C ARG A 91 -0.86 15.39 3.92
N GLN A 92 -1.53 14.82 4.93
CA GLN A 92 -0.85 14.09 6.01
C GLN A 92 -0.32 12.73 5.56
N ILE A 93 -1.01 12.07 4.63
CA ILE A 93 -0.53 10.84 3.99
C ILE A 93 0.70 11.15 3.14
N GLU A 94 0.63 12.17 2.27
CA GLU A 94 1.75 12.61 1.44
C GLU A 94 2.96 13.00 2.29
N LEU A 95 2.75 13.70 3.42
CA LEU A 95 3.82 13.98 4.37
C LEU A 95 4.44 12.69 4.91
N GLY A 96 3.62 11.71 5.32
CA GLY A 96 4.11 10.42 5.79
C GLY A 96 4.92 9.65 4.75
N GLU A 97 4.46 9.62 3.50
CA GLU A 97 5.16 8.97 2.38
C GLU A 97 6.52 9.64 2.11
N ASN A 98 6.56 10.97 2.07
CA ASN A 98 7.82 11.70 1.87
C ASN A 98 8.81 11.49 3.02
N LEU A 99 8.33 11.51 4.27
CA LEU A 99 9.18 11.23 5.43
C LEU A 99 9.70 9.79 5.40
N LEU A 100 8.89 8.83 4.94
CA LEU A 100 9.30 7.44 4.83
C LEU A 100 10.45 7.29 3.84
N GLU A 101 10.39 7.95 2.68
CA GLU A 101 11.45 7.92 1.67
C GLU A 101 12.74 8.63 2.14
N ILE A 102 12.62 9.65 2.99
CA ILE A 102 13.78 10.31 3.62
C ILE A 102 14.47 9.35 4.60
N VAL A 103 13.71 8.64 5.44
CA VAL A 103 14.25 7.70 6.43
C VAL A 103 14.78 6.43 5.77
N PHE A 104 14.11 5.98 4.70
CA PHE A 104 14.43 4.78 3.94
C PHE A 104 14.54 5.12 2.45
N PRO A 105 15.72 5.53 1.97
CA PRO A 105 15.95 5.81 0.56
C PRO A 105 15.66 4.58 -0.31
N ASP A 106 15.13 4.82 -1.50
CA ASP A 106 14.73 3.79 -2.47
C ASP A 106 13.84 2.70 -1.86
N ILE A 107 13.00 3.05 -0.88
CA ILE A 107 12.09 2.12 -0.23
C ILE A 107 11.17 1.45 -1.25
N SER A 108 11.08 0.13 -1.15
CA SER A 108 10.19 -0.71 -1.94
C SER A 108 9.47 -1.67 -1.00
N VAL A 109 8.17 -1.78 -1.18
CA VAL A 109 7.30 -2.73 -0.48
C VAL A 109 6.63 -3.56 -1.56
N ASP A 110 7.00 -4.83 -1.65
CA ASP A 110 6.51 -5.77 -2.66
C ASP A 110 5.48 -6.72 -2.03
N THR A 111 4.22 -6.54 -2.42
CA THR A 111 3.09 -7.39 -2.03
C THR A 111 2.66 -8.37 -3.12
N ASP A 112 3.25 -8.29 -4.31
CA ASP A 112 2.69 -8.90 -5.53
C ASP A 112 3.40 -10.21 -5.90
N ASN A 113 4.35 -10.65 -5.07
CA ASN A 113 5.14 -11.87 -5.26
C ASN A 113 4.68 -13.03 -4.35
N GLU A 114 3.46 -12.99 -3.82
CA GLU A 114 2.94 -14.04 -2.95
C GLU A 114 2.32 -15.19 -3.75
N THR A 115 2.70 -16.42 -3.43
CA THR A 115 2.20 -17.62 -4.14
C THR A 115 1.71 -18.68 -3.18
N CYS A 116 0.53 -19.23 -3.46
CA CYS A 116 -0.02 -20.28 -2.62
C CYS A 116 0.91 -21.51 -2.64
N PRO A 117 1.42 -21.98 -1.49
CA PRO A 117 2.38 -23.08 -1.43
C PRO A 117 1.80 -24.44 -1.87
N ARG A 118 0.47 -24.54 -1.98
CA ARG A 118 -0.22 -25.78 -2.37
C ARG A 118 -0.50 -25.86 -3.87
N CYS A 119 -0.94 -24.77 -4.48
CA CYS A 119 -1.40 -24.77 -5.87
C CYS A 119 -0.61 -23.83 -6.78
N ASN A 120 0.38 -23.10 -6.25
CA ASN A 120 1.20 -22.11 -6.95
C ASN A 120 0.40 -21.01 -7.64
N PHE A 121 -0.85 -20.78 -7.21
CA PHE A 121 -1.62 -19.62 -7.64
C PHE A 121 -0.91 -18.36 -7.14
N LEU A 122 -0.73 -17.37 -8.02
CA LEU A 122 -0.17 -16.06 -7.67
C LEU A 122 -1.29 -15.20 -7.09
N LEU A 123 -1.07 -14.65 -5.89
CA LEU A 123 -2.06 -13.83 -5.19
C LEU A 123 -1.66 -12.35 -5.30
N SER A 124 -2.65 -11.50 -5.53
CA SER A 124 -2.55 -10.07 -5.25
C SER A 124 -2.67 -9.79 -3.74
N ASP A 125 -2.31 -8.59 -3.29
CA ASP A 125 -2.58 -8.17 -1.90
C ASP A 125 -4.09 -8.22 -1.60
N ASP A 126 -4.95 -8.00 -2.60
CA ASP A 126 -6.41 -8.11 -2.45
C ASP A 126 -6.86 -9.55 -2.20
N ASP A 127 -6.33 -10.52 -2.95
CA ASP A 127 -6.60 -11.94 -2.71
C ASP A 127 -6.14 -12.37 -1.30
N VAL A 128 -5.00 -11.84 -0.84
CA VAL A 128 -4.49 -12.09 0.51
C VAL A 128 -5.42 -11.53 1.57
N VAL A 129 -5.90 -10.29 1.38
CA VAL A 129 -6.77 -9.61 2.34
C VAL A 129 -8.17 -10.23 2.38
N ASP A 130 -8.73 -10.57 1.23
CA ASP A 130 -10.04 -11.20 1.11
C ASP A 130 -10.08 -12.61 1.71
N GLY A 131 -8.92 -13.29 1.73
CA GLY A 131 -8.79 -14.61 2.34
C GLY A 131 -8.70 -14.61 3.87
N TRP A 132 -8.66 -13.46 4.55
CA TRP A 132 -8.67 -13.38 6.01
C TRP A 132 -10.07 -13.53 6.60
N LYS A 133 -10.20 -14.21 7.75
CA LYS A 133 -11.48 -14.21 8.46
C LYS A 133 -11.66 -12.93 9.26
N PRO A 134 -12.85 -12.30 9.18
CA PRO A 134 -13.12 -11.09 9.95
C PRO A 134 -13.23 -11.40 11.44
N GLY A 135 -12.58 -10.58 12.26
CA GLY A 135 -12.71 -10.59 13.73
C GLY A 135 -11.84 -11.60 14.46
N ASP A 136 -11.03 -12.40 13.77
CA ASP A 136 -10.10 -13.33 14.42
C ASP A 136 -8.71 -12.71 14.59
N SER A 137 -8.41 -12.26 15.81
CA SER A 137 -7.10 -11.69 16.16
C SER A 137 -6.00 -12.74 16.40
N ASN A 138 -6.29 -14.03 16.20
CA ASN A 138 -5.32 -15.11 16.33
C ASN A 138 -5.07 -15.84 15.01
N GLU A 139 -5.70 -15.41 13.91
CA GLU A 139 -5.51 -16.02 12.60
C GLU A 139 -4.46 -15.27 11.78
N TYR A 140 -3.29 -15.90 11.66
CA TYR A 140 -2.14 -15.41 10.89
C TYR A 140 -2.14 -15.91 9.45
N THR A 141 -3.23 -16.53 9.00
CA THR A 141 -3.30 -17.19 7.69
C THR A 141 -4.35 -16.55 6.79
N THR A 142 -4.07 -16.51 5.50
CA THR A 142 -5.05 -16.22 4.45
C THR A 142 -5.51 -17.50 3.74
N SER A 143 -6.73 -17.51 3.23
CA SER A 143 -7.27 -18.61 2.43
C SER A 143 -7.05 -18.36 0.95
N CYS A 144 -6.40 -19.31 0.26
CA CYS A 144 -6.18 -19.21 -1.18
C CYS A 144 -7.52 -19.24 -1.97
N PRO A 145 -7.80 -18.28 -2.87
CA PRO A 145 -9.05 -18.25 -3.63
C PRO A 145 -9.20 -19.43 -4.61
N ASN A 146 -8.08 -20.02 -5.05
CA ASN A 146 -8.09 -21.12 -6.01
C ASN A 146 -8.27 -22.51 -5.36
N CYS A 147 -7.59 -22.78 -4.24
CA CYS A 147 -7.58 -24.11 -3.62
C CYS A 147 -8.08 -24.16 -2.17
N THR A 148 -8.49 -23.02 -1.60
CA THR A 148 -9.02 -22.85 -0.23
C THR A 148 -8.07 -23.24 0.90
N GLN A 149 -6.81 -23.56 0.56
CA GLN A 149 -5.78 -23.86 1.55
C GLN A 149 -5.41 -22.59 2.29
N ASN A 150 -5.40 -22.67 3.62
CA ASN A 150 -4.86 -21.61 4.46
C ASN A 150 -3.33 -21.71 4.54
N PHE A 151 -2.67 -20.56 4.44
CA PHE A 151 -1.22 -20.42 4.58
C PHE A 151 -0.89 -19.03 5.14
N VAL A 152 0.34 -18.85 5.63
CA VAL A 152 0.83 -17.54 6.11
C VAL A 152 1.32 -16.75 4.88
N PRO A 153 0.68 -15.62 4.52
CA PRO A 153 1.13 -14.78 3.43
C PRO A 153 2.33 -13.92 3.86
N HIS A 154 3.12 -13.46 2.90
CA HIS A 154 4.30 -12.63 3.11
C HIS A 154 4.30 -11.42 2.17
N PHE A 155 5.08 -10.42 2.55
CA PHE A 155 5.48 -9.31 1.68
C PHE A 155 6.95 -8.98 1.94
N CYS A 156 7.59 -8.32 0.99
CA CYS A 156 8.99 -7.96 1.11
C CYS A 156 9.13 -6.45 1.27
N VAL A 157 10.07 -6.03 2.11
CA VAL A 157 10.49 -4.63 2.20
C VAL A 157 11.97 -4.51 1.94
N GLN A 158 12.38 -3.53 1.15
CA GLN A 158 13.79 -3.27 0.87
C GLN A 158 14.05 -1.77 0.74
N SER A 159 15.17 -1.31 1.28
CA SER A 159 15.68 0.05 1.13
C SER A 159 17.18 0.03 0.83
N SER A 160 17.68 1.07 0.16
CA SER A 160 19.11 1.28 -0.05
C SER A 160 19.83 1.88 1.17
N SER A 161 19.10 2.17 2.26
CA SER A 161 19.69 2.67 3.50
C SER A 161 20.78 1.73 4.03
N PRO A 162 21.96 2.26 4.43
CA PRO A 162 23.05 1.45 4.96
C PRO A 162 22.72 0.80 6.31
N THR A 163 21.73 1.33 7.04
CA THR A 163 21.26 0.78 8.32
C THR A 163 20.10 -0.21 8.14
N PHE A 164 19.63 -0.44 6.91
CA PHE A 164 18.56 -1.39 6.65
C PHE A 164 19.06 -2.84 6.76
N ILE A 165 18.45 -3.59 7.67
CA ILE A 165 18.75 -5.01 7.91
C ILE A 165 17.53 -5.83 7.51
N GLY A 166 17.67 -6.65 6.47
CA GLY A 166 16.64 -7.60 6.06
C GLY A 166 16.77 -8.95 6.75
N SER A 167 15.92 -9.89 6.35
CA SER A 167 15.83 -11.22 6.99
C SER A 167 17.08 -12.07 6.82
N LYS A 168 17.94 -11.75 5.84
CA LYS A 168 19.20 -12.47 5.58
C LYS A 168 20.43 -11.61 5.91
N GLY A 169 20.25 -10.51 6.63
CA GLY A 169 21.31 -9.59 7.04
C GLY A 169 21.30 -8.25 6.29
N PRO A 170 22.38 -7.46 6.40
CA PRO A 170 22.47 -6.14 5.80
C PRO A 170 22.21 -6.15 4.30
N SER A 171 21.48 -5.14 3.80
CA SER A 171 21.16 -4.97 2.37
C SER A 171 20.33 -6.11 1.74
N SER A 172 19.86 -7.09 2.52
CA SER A 172 18.88 -8.07 2.05
C SER A 172 17.46 -7.54 2.20
N PRO A 173 16.48 -8.03 1.43
CA PRO A 173 15.07 -7.75 1.69
C PRO A 173 14.63 -8.29 3.07
N LEU A 174 13.81 -7.52 3.75
CA LEU A 174 13.05 -7.96 4.93
C LEU A 174 11.79 -8.68 4.46
N MET A 175 11.77 -10.00 4.63
CA MET A 175 10.56 -10.80 4.49
C MET A 175 9.69 -10.56 5.72
N CYS A 176 8.44 -10.18 5.52
CA CYS A 176 7.48 -9.96 6.58
C CYS A 176 6.31 -10.91 6.43
N GLU A 177 5.91 -11.58 7.49
CA GLU A 177 4.60 -12.25 7.54
C GLU A 177 3.51 -11.17 7.46
N ARG A 178 2.58 -11.29 6.51
CA ARG A 178 1.51 -10.32 6.32
C ARG A 178 0.39 -10.59 7.32
N LEU A 179 0.24 -9.67 8.27
CA LEU A 179 -0.73 -9.77 9.35
C LEU A 179 -2.09 -9.23 8.90
N SER A 180 -3.16 -9.92 9.29
CA SER A 180 -4.51 -9.41 9.17
C SER A 180 -4.71 -8.18 10.07
N PRO A 181 -5.68 -7.30 9.78
CA PRO A 181 -5.89 -6.10 10.57
C PRO A 181 -6.21 -6.38 12.04
N TRP A 182 -6.84 -7.52 12.33
CA TRP A 182 -7.20 -7.96 13.67
C TRP A 182 -5.99 -8.43 14.47
N VAL A 183 -5.11 -9.20 13.83
CA VAL A 183 -3.83 -9.61 14.42
C VAL A 183 -2.97 -8.38 14.66
N LEU A 184 -2.80 -7.54 13.64
CA LEU A 184 -2.02 -6.30 13.75
C LEU A 184 -2.52 -5.39 14.88
N GLN A 185 -3.84 -5.20 15.00
CA GLN A 185 -4.42 -4.42 16.09
C GLN A 185 -4.09 -5.02 17.47
N LYS A 186 -4.17 -6.35 17.61
CA LYS A 186 -3.85 -7.04 18.87
C LYS A 186 -2.37 -6.87 19.22
N GLU A 187 -1.46 -7.09 18.27
CA GLU A 187 -0.02 -6.98 18.50
C GLU A 187 0.39 -5.53 18.83
N ILE A 188 -0.14 -4.53 18.11
CA ILE A 188 0.06 -3.10 18.44
C ILE A 188 -0.45 -2.78 19.85
N ARG A 189 -1.64 -3.26 20.23
CA ARG A 189 -2.17 -3.07 21.59
C ARG A 189 -1.29 -3.72 22.65
N SER A 190 -0.65 -4.85 22.33
CA SER A 190 0.32 -5.48 23.22
C SER A 190 1.52 -4.54 23.45
N VAL A 191 2.10 -4.00 22.36
CA VAL A 191 3.22 -3.03 22.46
C VAL A 191 2.81 -1.78 23.25
N MET A 192 1.60 -1.25 23.02
CA MET A 192 1.08 -0.10 23.76
C MET A 192 0.82 -0.39 25.25
N SER A 193 0.67 -1.66 25.63
CA SER A 193 0.48 -2.08 27.03
C SER A 193 1.80 -2.27 27.77
N ASP A 194 2.92 -2.33 27.05
CA ASP A 194 4.25 -2.38 27.65
C ASP A 194 4.65 -1.03 28.27
N ARG A 195 5.65 -1.03 29.14
CA ARG A 195 6.10 0.19 29.86
C ARG A 195 6.48 1.35 28.95
N GLY A 196 6.96 1.06 27.73
CA GLY A 196 7.30 2.08 26.73
C GLY A 196 6.10 2.63 25.96
N GLY A 197 4.95 1.93 25.96
CA GLY A 197 3.73 2.38 25.30
C GLY A 197 3.94 2.71 23.82
N ILE A 198 3.51 3.90 23.40
CA ILE A 198 3.66 4.39 22.03
C ILE A 198 5.13 4.69 21.67
N GLU A 199 5.97 5.06 22.64
CA GLU A 199 7.38 5.40 22.41
C GLU A 199 8.16 4.23 21.79
N ASN A 200 7.76 2.99 22.10
CA ASN A 200 8.32 1.81 21.45
C ASN A 200 8.10 1.86 19.93
N LEU A 201 6.88 2.16 19.47
CA LEU A 201 6.57 2.25 18.04
C LEU A 201 7.24 3.44 17.34
N LEU A 202 7.48 4.53 18.07
CA LEU A 202 8.17 5.72 17.56
C LEU A 202 9.69 5.54 17.50
N SER A 203 10.25 4.67 18.35
CA SER A 203 11.68 4.49 18.50
C SER A 203 12.30 3.70 17.35
N PRO A 204 13.28 4.27 16.62
CA PRO A 204 14.05 3.54 15.61
C PRO A 204 14.81 2.35 16.20
N THR A 205 15.30 2.46 17.44
CA THR A 205 16.05 1.38 18.07
C THR A 205 15.16 0.19 18.39
N TRP A 206 13.92 0.43 18.84
CA TRP A 206 12.98 -0.66 19.15
C TRP A 206 12.59 -1.45 17.89
N ARG A 207 12.33 -0.75 16.77
CA ARG A 207 11.98 -1.42 15.50
C ARG A 207 13.14 -2.19 14.89
N GLU A 208 14.40 -1.86 15.24
CA GLU A 208 15.62 -2.51 14.73
C GLU A 208 16.17 -3.59 15.68
N GLU A 209 15.73 -3.62 16.94
CA GLU A 209 16.25 -4.53 17.98
C GLU A 209 15.88 -6.00 17.74
N GLU A 210 14.61 -6.27 17.44
CA GLU A 210 14.09 -7.63 17.25
C GLU A 210 13.35 -7.75 15.91
N TYR A 211 13.56 -8.85 15.21
CA TYR A 211 12.91 -9.14 13.92
C TYR A 211 11.38 -8.97 13.95
N LYS A 212 10.72 -9.46 15.01
CA LYS A 212 9.27 -9.32 15.16
C LYS A 212 8.82 -7.86 15.28
N ASN A 213 9.65 -6.97 15.85
CA ASN A 213 9.32 -5.55 15.98
C ASN A 213 9.38 -4.88 14.60
N SER A 214 10.39 -5.23 13.80
CA SER A 214 10.49 -4.78 12.40
C SER A 214 9.29 -5.25 11.58
N VAL A 215 8.94 -6.54 11.66
CA VAL A 215 7.78 -7.11 10.95
C VAL A 215 6.48 -6.43 11.36
N LEU A 216 6.29 -6.19 12.67
CA LEU A 216 5.11 -5.51 13.19
C LEU A 216 5.02 -4.06 12.70
N TRP A 217 6.13 -3.33 12.75
CA TRP A 217 6.21 -1.94 12.31
C TRP A 217 5.92 -1.80 10.81
N TRP A 218 6.49 -2.67 9.97
CA TRP A 218 6.22 -2.66 8.52
C TRP A 218 4.80 -3.09 8.18
N ASN A 219 4.21 -4.04 8.92
CA ASN A 219 2.79 -4.35 8.76
C ASN A 219 1.90 -3.15 9.09
N PHE A 220 2.31 -2.32 10.07
CA PHE A 220 1.59 -1.10 10.41
C PHE A 220 1.69 -0.07 9.29
N VAL A 221 2.90 0.21 8.79
CA VAL A 221 3.13 1.09 7.63
C VAL A 221 2.31 0.62 6.42
N LEU A 222 2.43 -0.65 6.04
CA LEU A 222 1.71 -1.22 4.90
C LEU A 222 0.18 -1.08 5.06
N SER A 223 -0.34 -1.30 6.27
CA SER A 223 -1.77 -1.14 6.54
C SER A 223 -2.20 0.33 6.44
N CYS A 224 -1.40 1.27 6.94
CA CYS A 224 -1.67 2.69 6.76
C CYS A 224 -1.66 3.10 5.28
N MET A 225 -0.71 2.60 4.49
CA MET A 225 -0.66 2.86 3.05
C MET A 225 -1.87 2.28 2.32
N ARG A 226 -2.22 1.01 2.57
CA ARG A 226 -3.38 0.34 1.95
C ARG A 226 -4.69 1.05 2.25
N TYR A 227 -4.93 1.43 3.50
CA TYR A 227 -6.19 2.05 3.94
C TYR A 227 -6.17 3.58 3.93
N ARG A 228 -5.15 4.21 3.33
CA ARG A 228 -4.99 5.67 3.26
C ARG A 228 -5.14 6.35 4.62
N LEU A 229 -4.46 5.79 5.63
CA LEU A 229 -4.41 6.36 6.98
C LEU A 229 -3.16 7.22 7.14
N PRO A 230 -3.25 8.40 7.77
CA PRO A 230 -2.08 9.18 8.12
C PRO A 230 -1.11 8.39 9.01
N PHE A 231 0.16 8.39 8.66
CA PHE A 231 1.21 7.66 9.41
C PHE A 231 2.49 8.47 9.60
N SER A 232 2.49 9.78 9.29
CA SER A 232 3.64 10.66 9.55
C SER A 232 4.09 10.63 11.01
N PHE A 233 3.17 10.39 11.95
CA PHE A 233 3.47 10.35 13.37
C PHE A 233 4.42 9.22 13.79
N ILE A 234 4.38 8.04 13.14
CA ILE A 234 5.30 6.94 13.49
C ILE A 234 6.73 7.16 13.02
N LEU A 235 6.96 8.18 12.19
CA LEU A 235 8.29 8.54 11.69
C LEU A 235 8.97 9.61 12.55
N GLN A 236 8.26 10.20 13.52
CA GLN A 236 8.77 11.30 14.34
C GLN A 236 10.07 10.94 15.07
N GLY A 237 10.16 9.75 15.67
CA GLY A 237 11.36 9.34 16.40
C GLY A 237 12.59 9.08 15.53
N SER A 238 12.45 9.12 14.20
CA SER A 238 13.59 9.05 13.26
C SER A 238 14.27 10.41 13.04
N PHE A 239 13.72 11.51 13.59
CA PHE A 239 14.26 12.86 13.44
C PHE A 239 14.59 13.47 14.81
N GLU A 240 15.68 14.21 14.90
CA GLU A 240 16.11 14.88 16.14
C GLU A 240 15.13 15.97 16.61
N GLN A 241 14.37 16.55 15.66
CA GLN A 241 13.30 17.50 15.94
C GLN A 241 11.96 16.80 15.75
N ASN A 242 11.09 16.82 16.76
CA ASN A 242 9.71 16.37 16.62
C ASN A 242 9.03 17.24 15.54
N LEU A 243 8.91 16.69 14.33
CA LEU A 243 8.36 17.40 13.16
C LEU A 243 6.88 17.79 13.34
N ILE A 244 6.21 17.18 14.32
CA ILE A 244 4.81 17.43 14.65
C ILE A 244 4.79 17.86 16.11
N ALA A 245 4.50 19.14 16.34
CA ALA A 245 4.31 19.66 17.69
C ALA A 245 3.01 19.11 18.29
N PRO A 246 2.95 18.86 19.62
CA PRO A 246 1.68 18.62 20.28
C PRO A 246 0.75 19.80 20.02
N MET A 247 -0.54 19.55 19.79
CA MET A 247 -1.51 20.63 19.65
C MET A 247 -1.42 21.52 20.90
N PRO A 248 -1.43 22.87 20.75
CA PRO A 248 -1.53 23.74 21.90
C PRO A 248 -2.74 23.30 22.72
N GLN A 249 -2.54 23.10 24.03
CA GLN A 249 -3.68 22.85 24.90
C GLN A 249 -4.56 24.09 24.85
N ASP A 250 -5.86 23.91 24.64
CA ASP A 250 -6.82 24.99 24.85
C ASP A 250 -6.73 25.35 26.33
N ASP A 251 -5.95 26.40 26.63
CA ASP A 251 -5.84 27.00 27.95
C ASP A 251 -7.28 27.32 28.43
N SER A 252 -7.77 26.49 29.35
CA SER A 252 -9.10 26.61 29.98
C SER A 252 -9.06 27.57 31.15
#